data_AF-A0A7J4FV41-F1
#
_entry.id   AF-A0A7J4FV41-F1
#
_cell.length_a   1.000
_cell.length_b   1.000
_cell.length_c   1.000
_cell.angle_alpha   90.00
_cell.angle_beta   90.00
_cell.angle_gamma   90.00
#
_symmetry.space_group_name_H-M   'P 1'
#
loop_
_entity.id
_entity.type
_entity.pdbx_description
1 polymer ?
#
loop_
_entity_poly.entity_id
_entity_poly.type
_entity_poly.pdbx_seq_one_letter_code
_entity_poly.pdbx_strand_id
1 'polypeptide(L)' 'MLGENESRRYERQMMLFGEGGQEKIRNAKVFIAGAGGLGSPISMYLAAAGVGRIRIVDYDTV' A
#
# COMPACT_ATOMS: atom_id res chain seq x y z
N MET A 1 3.27 6.12 14.92
CA MET A 1 3.83 4.83 15.38
C MET A 1 3.07 3.67 14.77
N LEU A 2 3.77 2.74 14.14
CA LEU A 2 3.23 1.49 13.59
C LEU A 2 2.80 0.56 14.73
N GLY A 3 1.74 -0.23 14.53
CA GLY A 3 1.38 -1.29 15.48
C GLY A 3 2.34 -2.48 15.41
N GLU A 4 2.39 -3.33 16.45
CA GLU A 4 3.32 -4.48 16.49
C GLU A 4 3.24 -5.39 15.25
N ASN A 5 2.03 -5.66 14.77
CA ASN A 5 1.81 -6.47 13.56
C ASN A 5 2.36 -5.78 12.29
N GLU A 6 2.21 -4.46 12.18
CA GLU A 6 2.76 -3.69 11.06
C GLU A 6 4.28 -3.65 11.13
N SER A 7 4.86 -3.43 12.32
CA SER A 7 6.31 -3.43 12.52
C SER A 7 6.94 -4.76 12.13
N ARG A 8 6.32 -5.89 12.50
CA ARG A 8 6.77 -7.23 12.06
C ARG A 8 6.58 -7.45 10.56
N ARG A 9 5.45 -7.03 9.99
CA ARG A 9 5.13 -7.22 8.56
C ARG A 9 6.07 -6.42 7.66
N TYR A 10 6.44 -5.21 8.06
CA TYR A 10 7.23 -4.27 7.26
C TYR A 10 8.70 -4.20 7.68
N GLU A 11 9.17 -5.09 8.57
CA GLU A 11 10.54 -5.10 9.09
C GLU A 11 11.60 -4.96 7.98
N ARG A 12 11.50 -5.77 6.92
CA ARG A 12 12.42 -5.72 5.78
C ARG A 12 12.31 -4.44 4.96
N GLN A 13 11.13 -3.83 4.88
CA GLN A 13 10.91 -2.56 4.17
C GLN A 13 11.48 -1.40 4.99
N MET A 14 11.33 -1.43 6.31
CA MET A 14 11.92 -0.47 7.24
C MET A 14 13.46 -0.50 7.21
N MET A 15 14.08 -1.64 6.94
CA MET A 15 15.54 -1.70 6.71
C MET A 15 15.98 -0.88 5.48
N LEU A 16 15.10 -0.68 4.49
CA LEU A 16 15.38 0.09 3.27
C LEU A 16 14.92 1.55 3.37
N PHE A 17 13.72 1.79 3.88
CA PHE A 17 13.09 3.11 3.90
C PHE A 17 13.22 3.85 5.25
N GLY A 18 13.70 3.16 6.28
CA GLY A 18 13.62 3.62 7.67
C GLY A 18 12.19 3.57 8.21
N GLU A 19 12.06 3.61 9.53
CA GLU A 19 10.75 3.64 10.21
C GLU A 19 9.92 4.86 9.75
N GLY A 20 10.52 6.05 9.71
CA GLY A 20 9.85 7.26 9.25
C GLY A 20 9.42 7.21 7.77
N GLY A 21 10.12 6.45 6.93
CA GLY A 21 9.70 6.20 5.55
C GLY A 21 8.46 5.30 5.50
N GLN A 22 8.46 4.22 6.29
CA GLN A 22 7.30 3.33 6.41
C GLN A 22 6.08 4.04 7.01
N GLU A 23 6.27 4.93 7.98
CA GLU A 23 5.18 5.76 8.51
C GLU A 23 4.59 6.70 7.45
N LYS A 24 5.42 7.28 6.57
CA LYS A 24 4.93 8.08 5.44
C LYS A 24 4.11 7.24 4.48
N ILE A 25 4.57 6.03 4.13
CA ILE A 25 3.82 5.10 3.28
C ILE A 25 2.48 4.72 3.92
N ARG A 26 2.49 4.37 5.21
CA ARG A 26 1.29 4.07 6.00
C ARG A 26 0.28 5.22 5.98
N ASN A 27 0.74 6.46 6.09
CA ASN A 27 -0.12 7.65 6.07
C ASN A 27 -0.57 8.07 4.66
N ALA A 28 -0.03 7.46 3.60
CA ALA A 28 -0.38 7.80 2.23
C ALA A 28 -1.81 7.35 1.87
N LYS A 29 -2.41 8.09 0.93
CA LYS A 29 -3.73 7.82 0.37
C LYS A 29 -3.62 7.80 -1.14
N VAL A 30 -3.99 6.70 -1.77
CA VAL A 30 -3.90 6.53 -3.23
C VAL A 30 -5.28 6.26 -3.82
N PHE A 31 -5.58 6.90 -4.94
CA PHE A 31 -6.74 6.62 -5.77
C PHE A 31 -6.28 5.90 -7.04
N ILE A 32 -6.97 4.82 -7.40
CA ILE A 32 -6.72 4.01 -8.60
C ILE A 32 -8.02 3.97 -9.40
N ALA A 33 -7.99 4.50 -10.62
CA ALA A 33 -9.08 4.38 -11.58
C ALA A 33 -8.78 3.21 -12.52
N GLY A 34 -9.66 2.21 -12.52
CA GLY A 34 -9.49 0.96 -13.25
C GLY A 34 -8.76 -0.11 -12.44
N ALA A 35 -9.32 -1.30 -12.42
CA ALA A 35 -8.83 -2.52 -11.78
C ALA A 35 -8.50 -3.63 -12.80
N GLY A 36 -8.31 -3.27 -14.08
CA GLY A 36 -7.87 -4.19 -15.13
C GLY A 36 -6.40 -4.62 -15.03
N GLY A 37 -5.79 -5.00 -16.16
CA GLY A 37 -4.45 -5.63 -16.19
C GLY A 37 -3.31 -4.84 -15.54
N LEU A 38 -3.43 -3.52 -15.40
CA LEU A 38 -2.45 -2.67 -14.72
C LEU A 38 -2.90 -2.27 -13.30
N GLY A 39 -4.16 -1.89 -13.13
CA GLY A 39 -4.71 -1.46 -11.84
C GLY A 39 -4.64 -2.56 -10.79
N SER A 40 -4.91 -3.81 -11.20
CA SER A 40 -4.81 -4.99 -10.34
C SER A 40 -3.41 -5.17 -9.71
N PRO A 41 -2.31 -5.33 -10.48
CA PRO A 41 -0.98 -5.48 -9.88
C PRO A 41 -0.52 -4.24 -9.11
N ILE A 42 -0.83 -3.03 -9.58
CA ILE A 42 -0.47 -1.80 -8.86
C ILE A 42 -1.13 -1.78 -7.47
N SER A 43 -2.43 -2.07 -7.39
CA SER A 43 -3.14 -2.11 -6.11
C SER A 43 -2.56 -3.15 -5.15
N MET A 44 -2.18 -4.33 -5.66
CA MET A 44 -1.52 -5.37 -4.87
C MET A 44 -0.18 -4.90 -4.31
N TYR A 45 0.67 -4.29 -5.14
CA TYR A 45 1.97 -3.82 -4.68
C TYR A 45 1.86 -2.66 -3.70
N LEU A 46 0.94 -1.72 -3.90
CA LEU A 46 0.72 -0.61 -2.96
C LEU A 46 0.19 -1.12 -1.60
N ALA A 47 -0.71 -2.10 -1.61
CA ALA A 47 -1.18 -2.73 -0.39
C ALA A 47 -0.05 -3.51 0.32
N ALA A 48 0.77 -4.23 -0.43
CA ALA A 48 1.93 -4.96 0.09
C ALA A 48 3.02 -4.03 0.66
N ALA A 49 3.21 -2.85 0.06
CA ALA A 49 4.09 -1.80 0.56
C ALA A 49 3.56 -1.11 1.83
N GLY A 50 2.27 -1.29 2.15
CA GLY A 50 1.66 -0.76 3.37
C GLY A 50 1.03 0.62 3.22
N VAL A 51 0.56 1.00 2.02
CA VAL A 51 -0.25 2.21 1.87
C VAL A 51 -1.54 2.07 2.69
N GLY A 52 -1.77 2.99 3.63
CA GLY A 52 -2.85 2.84 4.61
C GLY A 52 -4.27 3.05 4.05
N ARG A 53 -4.41 3.75 2.91
CA ARG A 53 -5.70 3.85 2.22
C ARG A 53 -5.52 3.82 0.71
N ILE A 54 -6.11 2.80 0.08
CA ILE A 54 -6.23 2.69 -1.36
C ILE A 54 -7.71 2.72 -1.71
N ARG A 55 -8.11 3.66 -2.57
CA ARG A 55 -9.45 3.71 -3.15
C ARG A 55 -9.36 3.27 -4.59
N ILE A 56 -9.97 2.14 -4.90
CA ILE A 56 -10.06 1.61 -6.27
C ILE A 56 -11.48 1.87 -6.76
N VAL A 57 -11.61 2.41 -7.96
CA VAL A 57 -12.90 2.60 -8.64
C VAL A 57 -12.77 2.01 -10.03
N ASP A 58 -13.65 1.07 -10.33
CA ASP A 58 -13.82 0.50 -11.67
C ASP A 58 -15.31 0.45 -11.98
N TYR A 59 -15.67 0.71 -13.23
CA TYR A 59 -17.04 0.63 -13.73
C TYR A 59 -17.26 -0.61 -14.62
N ASP A 60 -16.26 -1.47 -14.73
CA ASP A 60 -16.35 -2.71 -15.50
C ASP A 60 -16.92 -3.89 -14.70
N THR A 61 -17.25 -4.98 -15.38
CA THR A 61 -17.65 -6.28 -14.80
C THR A 61 -16.62 -7.35 -15.16
N VAL A 62 -16.45 -8.36 -14.30
CA VAL A 62 -15.51 -9.48 -14.52
C VAL A 62 -16.19 -10.63 -15.27
#